data_AF-A0A8J6HN16-F1
#
_entry.id   AF-A0A8J6HN16-F1
#
_cell.length_a   1.000
_cell.length_b   1.000
_cell.length_c   1.000
_cell.angle_alpha   90.00
_cell.angle_beta   90.00
_cell.angle_gamma   90.00
#
_symmetry.space_group_name_H-M   'P 1'
#
loop_
_entity.id
_entity.type
_entity.pdbx_description
1 polymer ?
#
loop_
_entity_poly.entity_id
_entity_poly.type
_entity_poly.pdbx_seq_one_letter_code
_entity_poly.pdbx_strand_id
1 'polypeptide(L)'
;MDAYLTIVIIGLVRLFTAMSVSYISKIFGRRPLSMFSGCGMTICMFALGGYILAIDQGQVSQSTQDSLVFLPVALLLLYFFTSTAGFLPMPFAMSAEVFPAKIRGTASGLVSGMGYFFNFITVKIYPNMIEGIGRHGVFFFYGAMSLAGTIFVVALLPETRGKTLQEIEEYFGKKTSKRNSLLKEPIRV
;
A
#
# COMPACT_ATOMS: atom_id res chain seq x y z
N MET A 1 -20.69 11.52 17.92
CA MET A 1 -19.42 12.27 17.79
C MET A 1 -19.47 13.03 16.49
N ASP A 2 -19.14 14.32 16.50
CA ASP A 2 -19.10 15.13 15.28
C ASP A 2 -18.03 14.61 14.31
N ALA A 3 -18.39 14.51 13.03
CA ALA A 3 -17.48 14.01 11.98
C ALA A 3 -16.14 14.78 11.95
N TYR A 4 -16.17 16.08 12.23
CA TYR A 4 -14.98 16.92 12.33
C TYR A 4 -14.02 16.47 13.44
N LEU A 5 -14.55 16.17 14.63
CA LEU A 5 -13.75 15.74 15.78
C LEU A 5 -13.11 14.37 15.48
N THR A 6 -13.84 13.46 14.84
CA THR A 6 -13.31 12.16 14.40
C THR A 6 -12.14 12.31 13.41
N ILE A 7 -12.26 13.21 12.43
CA ILE A 7 -11.18 13.47 11.46
C ILE A 7 -9.93 14.05 12.15
N VAL A 8 -10.12 14.96 13.11
CA VAL A 8 -9.02 15.54 13.90
C VAL A 8 -8.30 14.48 14.72
N ILE A 9 -9.03 13.59 15.41
CA ILE A 9 -8.43 12.49 16.19
C ILE A 9 -7.64 11.54 15.28
N ILE A 10 -8.21 11.14 14.14
CA ILE A 10 -7.51 10.28 13.17
C ILE A 10 -6.22 10.96 12.69
N GLY A 11 -6.26 12.27 12.43
CA GLY A 11 -5.09 13.06 12.07
C GLY A 11 -3.99 13.02 13.14
N LEU A 12 -4.34 13.25 14.40
CA LEU A 12 -3.39 13.20 15.51
C LEU A 12 -2.78 11.81 15.69
N VAL A 13 -3.60 10.75 15.70
CA VAL A 13 -3.13 9.36 15.80
C VAL A 13 -2.18 9.03 14.65
N ARG A 14 -2.48 9.52 13.45
CA ARG A 14 -1.64 9.33 12.27
C ARG A 14 -0.30 10.03 12.40
N LEU A 15 -0.26 11.26 12.95
CA LEU A 15 0.98 11.98 13.20
C LEU A 15 1.88 11.25 14.20
N PHE A 16 1.34 10.85 15.35
CA PHE A 16 2.10 10.10 16.35
C PHE A 16 2.61 8.77 15.79
N THR A 17 1.76 8.05 15.06
CA THR A 17 2.16 6.80 14.39
C THR A 17 3.28 7.03 13.39
N ALA A 18 3.18 8.06 12.55
CA ALA A 18 4.20 8.38 11.56
C ALA A 18 5.55 8.67 12.23
N MET A 19 5.56 9.38 13.36
CA MET A 19 6.78 9.63 14.14
C MET A 19 7.38 8.34 14.69
N SER A 20 6.56 7.47 15.32
CA SER A 20 7.01 6.19 15.87
C SER A 20 7.54 5.24 14.78
N VAL A 21 6.81 5.12 13.67
CA VAL A 21 7.22 4.35 12.50
C VAL A 21 8.52 4.89 11.93
N SER A 22 8.67 6.22 11.81
CA SER A 22 9.88 6.80 11.26
C SER A 22 11.10 6.44 12.12
N TYR A 23 10.93 6.30 13.43
CA TYR A 23 11.96 5.79 14.34
C TYR A 23 12.23 4.30 14.13
N ILE A 24 11.18 3.47 14.11
CA ILE A 24 11.29 2.01 13.92
C ILE A 24 11.87 1.64 12.55
N SER A 25 11.55 2.42 11.51
CA SER A 25 12.05 2.23 10.14
C SER A 25 13.57 2.35 10.05
N LYS A 26 14.19 3.17 10.93
CA LYS A 26 15.65 3.31 11.03
C LYS A 26 16.30 2.06 11.63
N ILE A 27 15.58 1.28 12.42
CA ILE A 27 16.09 0.05 13.05
C ILE A 27 15.85 -1.16 12.13
N PHE A 28 14.60 -1.45 11.80
CA PHE A 28 14.21 -2.70 11.12
C PHE A 28 14.40 -2.70 9.59
N GLY A 29 14.56 -1.53 8.98
CA GLY A 29 14.73 -1.43 7.53
C GLY A 29 13.42 -1.45 6.75
N ARG A 30 13.50 -0.97 5.51
CA ARG A 30 12.32 -0.56 4.72
C ARG A 30 11.47 -1.75 4.22
N ARG A 31 12.10 -2.90 3.95
CA ARG A 31 11.42 -4.08 3.38
C ARG A 31 10.48 -4.79 4.36
N PRO A 32 10.89 -5.21 5.58
CA PRO A 32 9.97 -5.87 6.51
C PRO A 32 8.85 -4.94 6.97
N LEU A 33 9.11 -3.63 7.06
CA LEU A 33 8.11 -2.63 7.42
C LEU A 33 7.00 -2.52 6.37
N SER A 34 7.37 -2.57 5.08
CA SER A 34 6.40 -2.56 3.99
C SER A 34 5.59 -3.86 3.94
N MET A 35 6.20 -5.03 4.17
CA MET A 35 5.48 -6.30 4.22
C MET A 35 4.49 -6.34 5.37
N PHE A 36 4.92 -5.95 6.57
CA PHE A 36 4.06 -5.88 7.75
C PHE A 36 2.89 -4.92 7.51
N SER A 37 3.16 -3.76 6.89
CA SER A 37 2.10 -2.81 6.52
C SER A 37 1.08 -3.38 5.53
N GLY A 38 1.56 -4.06 4.48
CA GLY A 38 0.72 -4.63 3.42
C GLY A 38 -0.17 -5.76 3.93
N CYS A 39 0.39 -6.66 4.74
CA CYS A 39 -0.37 -7.72 5.40
C CYS A 39 -1.40 -7.14 6.37
N GLY A 40 -1.00 -6.17 7.20
CA GLY A 40 -1.89 -5.51 8.16
C GLY A 40 -3.07 -4.81 7.48
N MET A 41 -2.82 -4.05 6.41
CA MET A 41 -3.89 -3.40 5.65
C MET A 41 -4.83 -4.39 4.98
N THR A 42 -4.30 -5.47 4.41
CA THR A 42 -5.10 -6.51 3.77
C THR A 42 -6.02 -7.16 4.78
N ILE A 43 -5.49 -7.61 5.93
CA ILE A 43 -6.28 -8.24 7.00
C ILE A 43 -7.38 -7.29 7.48
N CYS A 44 -7.07 -6.00 7.70
CA CYS A 44 -8.05 -5.02 8.14
C CYS A 44 -9.16 -4.79 7.09
N MET A 45 -8.82 -4.70 5.81
CA MET A 45 -9.78 -4.50 4.71
C MET A 45 -10.71 -5.70 4.54
N PHE A 46 -10.18 -6.92 4.60
CA PHE A 46 -10.98 -8.15 4.54
C PHE A 46 -11.87 -8.31 5.78
N ALA A 47 -11.37 -7.97 6.97
CA ALA A 47 -12.15 -7.99 8.21
C ALA A 47 -13.29 -6.96 8.19
N LEU A 48 -13.04 -5.74 7.69
CA LEU A 48 -14.08 -4.72 7.49
C LEU A 48 -15.12 -5.14 6.45
N GLY A 49 -14.69 -5.70 5.32
CA GLY A 49 -15.60 -6.24 4.30
C GLY A 49 -16.49 -7.36 4.85
N GLY A 50 -15.93 -8.28 5.63
CA GLY A 50 -16.66 -9.36 6.30
C GLY A 50 -17.64 -8.85 7.36
N TYR A 51 -17.24 -7.84 8.15
CA TYR A 51 -18.12 -7.19 9.12
C TYR A 51 -19.33 -6.53 8.46
N ILE A 52 -19.13 -5.85 7.32
CA ILE A 52 -20.21 -5.20 6.59
C ILE A 52 -21.15 -6.24 5.95
N LEU A 53 -20.62 -7.35 5.43
CA LEU A 53 -21.45 -8.46 4.94
C LEU A 53 -22.33 -9.07 6.05
N ALA A 54 -21.78 -9.25 7.25
CA ALA A 54 -22.51 -9.80 8.39
C ALA A 54 -23.67 -8.88 8.83
N ILE A 55 -23.50 -7.56 8.71
CA ILE A 55 -24.55 -6.58 8.94
C ILE A 55 -25.63 -6.67 7.85
N ASP A 56 -25.22 -6.76 6.59
CA ASP A 56 -26.13 -6.77 5.42
C ASP A 56 -27.01 -8.03 5.38
N GLN A 57 -26.51 -9.17 5.89
CA GLN A 57 -27.25 -10.42 6.01
C GLN A 57 -28.22 -10.49 7.21
N GLY A 58 -28.35 -9.41 8.00
CA GLY A 58 -29.31 -9.34 9.10
C GLY A 58 -28.98 -10.20 10.32
N GLN A 59 -27.76 -10.75 10.41
CA GLN A 59 -27.29 -11.54 11.56
C GLN A 59 -26.85 -10.66 12.75
N VAL A 60 -26.68 -9.35 12.54
CA VAL A 60 -26.26 -8.39 13.56
C VAL A 60 -27.47 -7.58 14.01
N SER A 61 -28.06 -8.01 15.13
CA SER A 61 -29.19 -7.35 15.76
C SER A 61 -28.77 -6.01 16.40
N GLN A 62 -29.73 -5.09 16.52
CA GLN A 62 -29.58 -3.70 16.98
C GLN A 62 -28.88 -3.57 18.35
N SER A 63 -28.88 -4.62 19.16
CA SER A 63 -28.21 -4.73 20.47
C SER A 63 -26.72 -5.14 20.41
N THR A 64 -26.23 -5.72 19.31
CA THR A 64 -24.79 -5.99 19.10
C THR A 64 -24.09 -4.77 18.51
N GLN A 65 -24.83 -3.86 17.87
CA GLN A 65 -24.32 -2.63 17.30
C GLN A 65 -23.62 -1.76 18.35
N ASP A 66 -24.13 -1.72 19.59
CA ASP A 66 -23.53 -0.94 20.70
C ASP A 66 -22.24 -1.55 21.28
N SER A 67 -22.09 -2.89 21.29
CA SER A 67 -20.84 -3.54 21.72
C SER A 67 -19.78 -3.60 20.63
N LEU A 68 -20.19 -3.66 19.35
CA LEU A 68 -19.29 -3.76 18.21
C LEU A 68 -18.96 -2.41 17.55
N VAL A 69 -19.47 -1.25 18.02
CA VAL A 69 -19.05 0.08 17.50
C VAL A 69 -17.53 0.24 17.52
N PHE A 70 -16.86 -0.34 18.52
CA PHE A 70 -15.42 -0.26 18.68
C PHE A 70 -14.64 -1.11 17.67
N LEU A 71 -15.22 -2.18 17.13
CA LEU A 71 -14.52 -3.09 16.21
C LEU A 71 -14.14 -2.41 14.87
N PRO A 72 -15.06 -1.82 14.09
CA PRO A 72 -14.71 -1.14 12.85
C PRO A 72 -13.83 0.09 13.09
N VAL A 73 -14.00 0.80 14.21
CA VAL A 73 -13.13 1.93 14.58
C VAL A 73 -11.71 1.43 14.88
N ALA A 74 -11.55 0.35 15.64
CA ALA A 74 -10.24 -0.24 15.92
C ALA A 74 -9.57 -0.78 14.65
N LEU A 75 -10.32 -1.43 13.76
CA LEU A 75 -9.82 -1.89 12.46
C LEU A 75 -9.40 -0.73 11.56
N LEU A 76 -10.15 0.37 11.54
CA LEU A 76 -9.79 1.58 10.81
C LEU A 76 -8.53 2.23 11.39
N LEU A 77 -8.40 2.32 12.71
CA LEU A 77 -7.19 2.84 13.36
C LEU A 77 -5.98 1.97 13.05
N LEU A 78 -6.13 0.64 13.10
CA LEU A 78 -5.08 -0.30 12.74
C LEU A 78 -4.72 -0.22 11.25
N TYR A 79 -5.71 -0.03 10.38
CA TYR A 79 -5.50 0.24 8.96
C TYR A 79 -4.70 1.54 8.74
N PHE A 80 -5.07 2.64 9.41
CA PHE A 80 -4.30 3.89 9.31
C PHE A 80 -2.89 3.75 9.87
N PHE A 81 -2.72 2.99 10.95
CA PHE A 81 -1.43 2.73 11.56
C PHE A 81 -0.51 1.96 10.59
N THR A 82 -1.01 0.85 10.06
CA THR A 82 -0.29 0.01 9.11
C THR A 82 -0.03 0.72 7.79
N SER A 83 -1.02 1.43 7.23
CA SER A 83 -0.88 2.21 5.98
C SER A 83 0.21 3.28 6.06
N THR A 84 0.26 4.00 7.19
CA THR A 84 1.28 5.03 7.42
C THR A 84 2.66 4.41 7.67
N ALA A 85 2.72 3.15 8.08
CA ALA A 85 3.96 2.47 8.43
C ALA A 85 4.89 2.20 7.23
N GLY A 86 4.35 1.90 6.05
CA GLY A 86 5.18 1.42 4.93
C GLY A 86 4.72 1.90 3.56
N PHE A 87 3.43 1.82 3.25
CA PHE A 87 2.95 2.03 1.89
C PHE A 87 2.96 3.50 1.44
N LEU A 88 2.69 4.45 2.34
CA LEU A 88 2.70 5.87 2.01
C LEU A 88 4.08 6.41 1.61
N PRO A 89 5.14 6.24 2.42
CA PRO A 89 6.45 6.81 2.10
C PRO A 89 7.21 6.01 1.04
N MET A 90 6.78 4.78 0.73
CA MET A 90 7.53 3.86 -0.12
C MET A 90 7.69 4.33 -1.58
N PRO A 91 6.65 4.78 -2.31
CA PRO A 91 6.82 5.27 -3.68
C PRO A 91 7.71 6.51 -3.74
N PHE A 92 7.55 7.42 -2.77
CA PHE A 92 8.39 8.61 -2.66
C PHE A 92 9.85 8.25 -2.36
N ALA A 93 10.07 7.32 -1.43
CA ALA A 93 11.40 6.81 -1.09
C ALA A 93 12.07 6.13 -2.30
N MET A 94 11.36 5.29 -3.03
CA MET A 94 11.89 4.63 -4.22
C MET A 94 12.18 5.61 -5.35
N SER A 95 11.35 6.62 -5.57
CA SER A 95 11.66 7.66 -6.55
C SER A 95 12.95 8.41 -6.21
N ALA A 96 13.28 8.59 -4.93
CA ALA A 96 14.53 9.20 -4.51
C ALA A 96 15.75 8.27 -4.65
N GLU A 97 15.57 6.96 -4.48
CA GLU A 97 16.64 5.95 -4.56
C GLU A 97 16.96 5.50 -6.00
N VAL A 98 15.95 5.41 -6.88
CA VAL A 98 16.09 4.84 -8.23
C VAL A 98 16.57 5.87 -9.26
N PHE A 99 16.23 7.15 -9.10
CA PHE A 99 16.55 8.15 -10.12
C PHE A 99 17.92 8.82 -9.89
N PRO A 100 18.81 8.86 -10.92
CA PRO A 100 20.06 9.60 -10.84
C PRO A 100 19.80 11.10 -10.69
N ALA A 101 20.65 11.78 -9.93
CA ALA A 101 20.45 13.16 -9.47
C ALA A 101 20.13 14.16 -10.60
N LYS A 102 20.64 13.92 -11.83
CA LYS A 102 20.39 14.79 -13.00
C LYS A 102 18.95 14.78 -13.51
N ILE A 103 18.20 13.68 -13.37
CA ILE A 103 16.84 13.55 -13.91
C ILE A 103 15.77 13.40 -12.84
N ARG A 104 16.16 13.36 -11.56
CA ARG A 104 15.27 13.12 -10.42
C ARG A 104 14.09 14.08 -10.38
N GLY A 105 14.30 15.36 -10.71
CA GLY A 105 13.23 16.36 -10.73
C GLY A 105 12.10 16.02 -11.70
N THR A 106 12.44 15.84 -12.99
CA THR A 106 11.46 15.54 -14.05
C THR A 106 10.83 14.16 -13.86
N ALA A 107 11.64 13.15 -13.50
CA ALA A 107 11.15 11.79 -13.30
C ALA A 107 10.22 11.69 -12.07
N SER A 108 10.55 12.33 -10.96
CA SER A 108 9.68 12.39 -9.78
C SER A 108 8.39 13.14 -10.04
N GLY A 109 8.44 14.20 -10.87
CA GLY A 109 7.25 14.93 -11.31
C GLY A 109 6.31 14.05 -12.12
N LEU A 110 6.85 13.27 -13.08
CA LEU A 110 6.06 12.34 -13.88
C LEU A 110 5.45 11.21 -13.03
N VAL A 111 6.23 10.62 -12.12
CA VAL A 111 5.75 9.58 -11.20
C VAL A 111 4.63 10.11 -10.31
N SER A 112 4.79 11.32 -9.76
CA SER A 112 3.76 11.95 -8.95
C SER A 112 2.52 12.26 -9.78
N GLY A 113 2.69 12.77 -11.01
CA GLY A 113 1.61 13.04 -11.94
C GLY A 113 0.79 11.78 -12.27
N MET A 114 1.46 10.67 -12.57
CA MET A 114 0.78 9.37 -12.77
C MET A 114 0.07 8.92 -11.49
N GLY A 115 0.70 9.08 -10.31
CA GLY A 115 0.09 8.76 -9.03
C GLY A 115 -1.21 9.54 -8.77
N TYR A 116 -1.19 10.85 -9.00
CA TYR A 116 -2.39 11.69 -8.86
C TYR A 116 -3.45 11.40 -9.93
N PHE A 117 -3.04 11.02 -11.14
CA PHE A 117 -3.95 10.61 -12.20
C PHE A 117 -4.71 9.33 -11.81
N PHE A 118 -4.03 8.30 -11.30
CA PHE A 118 -4.69 7.10 -10.79
C PHE A 118 -5.58 7.39 -9.58
N ASN A 119 -5.16 8.31 -8.70
CA ASN A 119 -5.99 8.76 -7.57
C ASN A 119 -7.30 9.40 -8.06
N PHE A 120 -7.23 10.29 -9.06
CA PHE A 120 -8.42 10.91 -9.66
C PHE A 120 -9.40 9.87 -10.23
N ILE A 121 -8.89 8.89 -10.99
CA ILE A 121 -9.69 7.79 -11.53
C ILE A 121 -10.38 7.03 -10.40
N THR A 122 -9.64 6.68 -9.36
CA THR A 122 -10.15 5.93 -8.20
C THR A 122 -11.29 6.66 -7.51
N VAL A 123 -11.11 7.97 -7.25
CA VAL A 123 -12.14 8.82 -6.62
C VAL A 123 -13.40 8.92 -7.49
N LYS A 124 -13.26 8.97 -8.82
CA LYS A 124 -14.39 9.05 -9.75
C LYS A 124 -15.13 7.72 -9.90
N ILE A 125 -14.42 6.59 -9.86
CA ILE A 125 -15.02 5.25 -9.97
C ILE A 125 -15.68 4.83 -8.65
N TYR A 126 -15.21 5.32 -7.50
CA TYR A 126 -15.71 4.98 -6.18
C TYR A 126 -17.24 5.03 -6.01
N PRO A 127 -17.96 6.13 -6.36
CA PRO A 127 -19.43 6.17 -6.24
C PRO A 127 -20.11 5.12 -7.13
N ASN A 128 -19.66 4.95 -8.39
CA ASN A 128 -20.20 3.94 -9.30
C ASN A 128 -20.01 2.51 -8.76
N MET A 129 -18.87 2.23 -8.11
CA MET A 129 -18.63 0.94 -7.49
C MET A 129 -19.55 0.68 -6.28
N ILE A 130 -19.83 1.71 -5.46
CA ILE A 130 -20.75 1.57 -4.33
C ILE A 130 -22.15 1.22 -4.83
N GLU A 131 -22.61 1.87 -5.91
CA GLU A 131 -23.93 1.61 -6.48
C GLU A 131 -24.04 0.23 -7.13
N GLY A 132 -22.99 -0.24 -7.80
CA GLY A 132 -23.02 -1.53 -8.50
C GLY A 132 -22.76 -2.76 -7.61
N ILE A 133 -21.75 -2.70 -6.74
CA ILE A 133 -21.22 -3.85 -5.98
C ILE A 133 -21.60 -3.77 -4.49
N GLY A 134 -22.13 -2.61 -4.04
CA GLY A 134 -22.42 -2.38 -2.63
C GLY A 134 -21.16 -2.11 -1.81
N ARG A 135 -21.36 -1.58 -0.60
CA ARG A 135 -20.24 -1.17 0.29
C ARG A 135 -19.30 -2.34 0.59
N HIS A 136 -19.86 -3.53 0.85
CA HIS A 136 -19.08 -4.71 1.20
C HIS A 136 -18.09 -5.11 0.10
N GLY A 137 -18.54 -5.19 -1.15
CA GLY A 137 -17.68 -5.63 -2.24
C GLY A 137 -16.62 -4.60 -2.62
N VAL A 138 -16.87 -3.32 -2.36
CA VAL A 138 -15.84 -2.27 -2.47
C VAL A 138 -14.68 -2.52 -1.51
N PHE A 139 -14.95 -2.87 -0.24
CA PHE A 139 -13.90 -3.20 0.73
C PHE A 139 -13.11 -4.46 0.34
N PHE A 140 -13.78 -5.50 -0.16
CA PHE A 140 -13.09 -6.69 -0.66
C PHE A 140 -12.24 -6.40 -1.89
N PHE A 141 -12.72 -5.57 -2.83
CA PHE A 141 -11.97 -5.17 -4.00
C PHE A 141 -10.69 -4.41 -3.62
N TYR A 142 -10.79 -3.41 -2.73
CA TYR A 142 -9.61 -2.67 -2.25
C TYR A 142 -8.69 -3.55 -1.39
N GLY A 143 -9.24 -4.49 -0.62
CA GLY A 143 -8.45 -5.50 0.10
C GLY A 143 -7.64 -6.39 -0.84
N ALA A 144 -8.25 -6.91 -1.91
CA ALA A 144 -7.58 -7.71 -2.92
C ALA A 144 -6.51 -6.92 -3.68
N MET A 145 -6.81 -5.65 -4.03
CA MET A 145 -5.84 -4.73 -4.65
C MET A 145 -4.65 -4.44 -3.72
N SER A 146 -4.90 -4.28 -2.41
CA SER A 146 -3.85 -4.12 -1.40
C SER A 146 -2.97 -5.37 -1.29
N LEU A 147 -3.57 -6.56 -1.34
CA LEU A 147 -2.83 -7.83 -1.34
C LEU A 147 -1.96 -7.97 -2.60
N ALA A 148 -2.54 -7.72 -3.78
CA ALA A 148 -1.81 -7.74 -5.04
C ALA A 148 -0.66 -6.73 -5.05
N GLY A 149 -0.89 -5.51 -4.55
CA GLY A 149 0.14 -4.50 -4.38
C GLY A 149 1.25 -4.93 -3.42
N THR A 150 0.90 -5.60 -2.31
CA THR A 150 1.87 -6.14 -1.36
C THR A 150 2.73 -7.23 -1.99
N ILE A 151 2.12 -8.16 -2.73
CA ILE A 151 2.84 -9.21 -3.47
C ILE A 151 3.75 -8.59 -4.53
N PHE A 152 3.26 -7.61 -5.28
CA PHE A 152 4.03 -6.88 -6.28
C PHE A 152 5.25 -6.20 -5.65
N VAL A 153 5.07 -5.53 -4.51
CA VAL A 153 6.16 -4.92 -3.74
C VAL A 153 7.17 -5.98 -3.31
N VAL A 154 6.73 -7.12 -2.77
CA VAL A 154 7.64 -8.20 -2.33
C VAL A 154 8.42 -8.82 -3.49
N ALA A 155 7.78 -8.97 -4.65
CA ALA A 155 8.36 -9.60 -5.84
C ALA A 155 9.26 -8.65 -6.64
N LEU A 156 8.89 -7.37 -6.80
CA LEU A 156 9.63 -6.39 -7.59
C LEU A 156 10.63 -5.56 -6.80
N LEU A 157 10.55 -5.47 -5.47
CA LEU A 157 11.65 -4.88 -4.69
C LEU A 157 12.70 -5.95 -4.39
N PRO A 158 13.83 -5.97 -5.12
CA PRO A 158 15.06 -6.45 -4.51
C PRO A 158 15.38 -5.53 -3.32
N GLU A 159 15.92 -6.11 -2.27
CA GLU A 159 16.24 -5.47 -1.01
C GLU A 159 17.21 -4.28 -1.24
N THR A 160 16.72 -3.03 -1.23
CA THR A 160 17.54 -1.83 -1.50
C THR A 160 18.35 -1.35 -0.30
N ARG A 161 18.20 -1.98 0.89
CA ARG A 161 18.85 -1.50 2.11
C ARG A 161 20.30 -1.99 2.20
N GLY A 162 21.24 -1.06 2.06
CA GLY A 162 22.67 -1.30 2.27
C GLY A 162 23.48 -1.65 1.03
N LYS A 163 22.84 -1.64 -0.15
CA LYS A 163 23.53 -1.81 -1.44
C LYS A 163 23.79 -0.47 -2.10
N THR A 164 24.98 -0.29 -2.66
CA THR A 164 25.31 0.92 -3.41
C THR A 164 24.50 0.99 -4.71
N LEU A 165 24.32 2.19 -5.27
CA LEU A 165 23.64 2.39 -6.56
C LEU A 165 24.22 1.47 -7.65
N GLN A 166 25.53 1.22 -7.59
CA GLN A 166 26.27 0.34 -8.49
C GLN A 166 25.87 -1.14 -8.37
N GLU A 167 25.65 -1.67 -7.15
CA GLU A 167 25.19 -3.05 -6.98
C GLU A 167 23.74 -3.27 -7.45
N ILE A 168 22.89 -2.23 -7.32
CA ILE A 168 21.52 -2.26 -7.84
C ILE A 168 21.55 -2.22 -9.38
N GLU A 169 22.38 -1.34 -9.97
CA GLU A 169 22.62 -1.31 -11.42
C GLU A 169 23.22 -2.62 -11.95
N GLU A 170 24.12 -3.28 -11.22
CA GLU A 170 24.73 -4.55 -11.62
C GLU A 170 23.73 -5.72 -11.56
N TYR A 171 22.80 -5.71 -10.60
CA TYR A 171 21.72 -6.71 -10.51
C TYR A 171 20.73 -6.59 -11.67
N PHE A 172 20.32 -5.36 -12.02
CA PHE A 172 19.48 -5.12 -13.19
C PHE A 172 20.23 -5.30 -14.52
N GLY A 173 21.52 -4.95 -14.57
CA GLY A 173 22.41 -5.10 -15.73
C GLY A 173 22.72 -6.56 -16.07
N LYS A 174 22.92 -7.43 -15.07
CA LYS A 174 23.14 -8.87 -15.27
C LYS A 174 21.93 -9.59 -15.90
N LYS A 175 20.69 -9.15 -15.61
CA LYS A 175 19.47 -9.67 -16.28
C LYS A 175 19.43 -9.35 -17.78
N THR A 176 19.94 -8.18 -18.18
CA THR A 176 20.00 -7.78 -19.60
C THR A 176 21.12 -8.52 -20.35
N SER A 177 22.27 -8.73 -19.71
CA SER A 177 23.39 -9.47 -20.31
C SER A 177 23.07 -10.95 -20.57
N LYS A 178 22.43 -11.64 -19.60
CA LYS A 178 22.08 -13.06 -19.72
C LYS A 178 21.00 -13.34 -20.80
N ARG A 179 20.11 -12.39 -21.06
CA ARG A 179 19.11 -12.48 -22.14
C ARG A 179 19.75 -12.28 -23.52
N ASN A 180 20.73 -11.40 -23.64
CA ASN A 180 21.48 -11.20 -24.90
C ASN A 180 22.43 -12.35 -25.23
N SER A 181 22.92 -13.11 -24.25
CA SER A 181 23.69 -14.33 -24.50
C SER A 181 22.83 -15.51 -24.95
N LEU A 182 21.58 -15.62 -24.50
CA LEU A 182 20.64 -16.69 -24.90
C LEU A 182 20.02 -16.45 -26.30
N LEU A 183 19.94 -15.20 -26.75
CA LEU A 183 19.55 -14.85 -28.13
C LEU A 183 20.72 -14.94 -29.13
N LYS A 184 21.93 -15.27 -28.66
CA LYS A 184 23.15 -15.42 -29.47
C LYS A 184 23.58 -16.86 -29.70
N GLU A 185 22.83 -17.86 -29.22
CA GLU A 185 23.03 -19.23 -29.69
C GLU A 185 22.36 -19.36 -31.07
N PRO A 186 23.11 -19.43 -32.18
CA PRO A 186 22.53 -19.92 -33.42
C PRO A 186 22.13 -21.38 -33.19
N ILE A 187 20.92 -21.73 -33.64
CA ILE A 187 20.46 -23.10 -33.76
C ILE A 187 21.53 -23.85 -34.57
N ARG A 188 22.36 -24.65 -33.91
CA ARG A 188 23.23 -25.62 -34.60
C ARG A 188 22.34 -26.74 -35.09
N VAL A 189 22.04 -26.69 -36.39
CA VAL A 189 21.58 -27.83 -37.19
C VAL A 189 22.76 -28.76 -37.43
#